data_AF-A0A964JH44-F1
#
_entry.id   AF-A0A964JH44-F1
#
_cell.length_a   1.000
_cell.length_b   1.000
_cell.length_c   1.000
_cell.angle_alpha   90.00
_cell.angle_beta   90.00
_cell.angle_gamma   90.00
#
_symmetry.space_group_name_H-M   'P 1'
#
loop_
_entity.id
_entity.type
_entity.pdbx_description
1 polymer ?
#
loop_
_entity_poly.entity_id
_entity_poly.type
_entity_poly.pdbx_seq_one_letter_code
_entity_poly.pdbx_strand_id
1 'polypeptide(L)'
;MLVNRSAWILDDLTHCLSYPEHVRIAEGLAVRNALRFAFGQQSVEVVEMDEKTLPERASKNLGRSATDIGERLDALGASAGRPWRKEQKLTCLAAWVAVAALHQS
;
A
#
# COMPACT_ATOMS: atom_id res chain seq x y z
N MET A 1 20.01 -2.70 -18.19
CA MET A 1 19.74 -3.78 -17.23
C MET A 1 19.68 -3.14 -15.85
N LEU A 2 18.50 -3.04 -15.23
CA LEU A 2 18.33 -2.36 -13.93
C LEU A 2 17.64 -3.33 -12.98
N VAL A 3 18.47 -4.07 -12.25
CA VAL A 3 18.06 -4.80 -11.07
C VAL A 3 18.07 -3.80 -9.90
N ASN A 4 16.97 -3.68 -9.17
CA ASN A 4 16.94 -3.04 -7.86
C ASN A 4 16.53 -4.09 -6.81
N ARG A 5 17.17 -4.08 -5.65
CA ARG A 5 17.01 -5.02 -4.52
C ARG A 5 15.68 -4.86 -3.77
N SER A 6 14.70 -4.21 -4.37
CA SER A 6 13.35 -4.02 -3.85
C SER A 6 12.42 -4.28 -5.03
N ALA A 7 11.73 -5.42 -5.01
CA ALA A 7 11.03 -6.04 -6.14
C ALA A 7 9.81 -5.27 -6.67
N TRP A 8 9.99 -4.04 -7.17
CA TRP A 8 8.96 -3.27 -7.89
C TRP A 8 9.56 -2.60 -9.12
N ILE A 9 9.78 -3.42 -10.14
CA ILE A 9 9.65 -3.06 -11.55
C ILE A 9 8.67 -4.17 -12.01
N LEU A 10 7.40 -3.91 -12.30
CA LEU A 10 6.87 -2.98 -13.29
C LEU A 10 5.49 -2.47 -12.86
N ASP A 11 5.35 -1.19 -12.50
CA ASP A 11 4.04 -0.50 -12.61
C ASP A 11 3.76 -0.09 -14.08
N ASP A 12 4.62 -0.53 -15.01
CA ASP A 12 4.49 -0.28 -16.44
C ASP A 12 3.70 -1.41 -17.10
N LEU A 13 2.39 -1.20 -17.20
CA LEU A 13 1.48 -2.08 -17.93
C LEU A 13 1.93 -2.29 -19.39
N THR A 14 2.48 -1.26 -20.05
CA THR A 14 2.91 -1.34 -21.45
C THR A 14 4.04 -2.35 -21.62
N HIS A 15 5.03 -2.30 -20.74
CA HIS A 15 6.10 -3.28 -20.71
C HIS A 15 5.57 -4.68 -20.34
N CYS A 16 4.65 -4.78 -19.38
CA CYS A 16 4.08 -6.08 -19.01
C CYS A 16 3.36 -6.75 -20.20
N LEU A 17 2.65 -5.96 -21.01
CA LEU A 17 1.94 -6.43 -22.19
C LEU A 17 2.84 -6.92 -23.34
N SER A 18 4.16 -6.62 -23.33
CA SER A 18 5.08 -7.17 -24.34
C SER A 18 5.46 -8.63 -24.12
N TYR A 19 5.05 -9.23 -23.00
CA TYR A 19 5.38 -10.61 -22.61
C TYR A 19 4.10 -11.45 -22.49
N PRO A 20 3.83 -12.38 -23.44
CA PRO A 20 2.63 -13.22 -23.42
C PRO A 20 2.44 -14.06 -22.16
N GLU A 21 3.52 -14.38 -21.44
CA GLU A 21 3.51 -15.15 -20.19
C GLU A 21 3.04 -14.34 -18.97
N HIS A 22 2.98 -13.01 -19.07
CA HIS A 22 2.68 -12.12 -17.95
C HIS A 22 1.19 -11.78 -17.77
N VAL A 23 0.26 -12.53 -18.39
CA VAL A 23 -1.19 -12.22 -18.38
C VAL A 23 -1.71 -11.89 -16.97
N ARG A 24 -1.36 -12.68 -15.95
CA ARG A 24 -1.82 -12.46 -14.56
C ARG A 24 -1.28 -11.17 -13.94
N ILE A 25 -0.05 -10.79 -14.29
CA ILE A 25 0.56 -9.55 -13.83
C ILE A 25 -0.08 -8.36 -14.57
N ALA A 26 -0.30 -8.50 -15.88
CA ALA A 26 -0.97 -7.50 -16.70
C ALA A 26 -2.42 -7.24 -16.23
N GLU A 27 -3.17 -8.29 -15.89
CA GLU A 27 -4.52 -8.18 -15.31
C GLU A 27 -4.51 -7.32 -14.04
N GLY A 28 -3.59 -7.61 -13.10
CA GLY A 28 -3.46 -6.85 -11.86
C GLY A 28 -3.10 -5.38 -12.10
N LEU A 29 -2.14 -5.12 -13.00
CA LEU A 29 -1.72 -3.77 -13.38
C LEU A 29 -2.82 -2.99 -14.11
N ALA A 30 -3.59 -3.65 -14.97
CA ALA A 30 -4.72 -3.02 -15.66
C ALA A 30 -5.80 -2.56 -14.69
N VAL A 31 -6.15 -3.39 -13.69
CA VAL A 31 -7.10 -3.01 -12.64
C VAL A 31 -6.57 -1.83 -11.81
N ARG A 32 -5.29 -1.86 -11.42
CA ARG A 32 -4.65 -0.74 -10.68
C ARG A 32 -4.66 0.56 -11.50
N ASN A 33 -4.34 0.48 -12.79
CA ASN A 33 -4.43 1.63 -13.70
C ASN A 33 -5.84 2.17 -13.83
N ALA A 34 -6.84 1.30 -13.99
CA ALA A 34 -8.24 1.70 -14.07
C ALA A 34 -8.70 2.42 -12.79
N LEU A 35 -8.31 1.91 -11.61
CA LEU A 35 -8.61 2.57 -10.32
C LEU A 35 -7.90 3.92 -10.19
N ARG A 36 -6.59 4.00 -10.47
CA ARG A 36 -5.84 5.27 -10.47
C ARG A 36 -6.50 6.31 -11.38
N PHE A 37 -6.87 5.90 -12.60
CA PHE A 37 -7.56 6.76 -13.54
C PHE A 37 -8.92 7.23 -12.98
N ALA A 38 -9.75 6.31 -12.50
CA ALA A 38 -11.08 6.65 -11.97
C ALA A 38 -11.02 7.60 -10.76
N PHE A 39 -10.08 7.38 -9.83
CA PHE A 39 -9.86 8.28 -8.70
C PHE A 39 -9.37 9.66 -9.15
N GLY A 40 -8.45 9.72 -10.11
CA GLY A 40 -7.98 10.96 -10.71
C GLY A 40 -9.11 11.78 -11.34
N GLN A 41 -10.07 11.12 -12.01
CA GLN A 41 -11.26 11.80 -12.56
C GLN A 41 -12.17 12.41 -11.48
N GLN A 42 -12.07 11.94 -10.23
CA GLN A 42 -12.83 12.45 -9.09
C GLN A 42 -11.98 13.34 -8.17
N SER A 43 -10.77 13.73 -8.59
CA SER A 43 -9.81 14.48 -7.75
C SER A 43 -9.50 13.82 -6.40
N VAL A 44 -9.57 12.49 -6.35
CA VAL A 44 -9.17 11.71 -5.18
C VAL A 44 -7.71 11.35 -5.35
N GLU A 45 -6.86 11.86 -4.46
CA GLU A 45 -5.44 11.49 -4.45
C GLU A 45 -5.25 10.02 -4.06
N VAL A 46 -4.38 9.34 -4.79
CA VAL A 46 -4.06 7.93 -4.56
C VAL A 46 -2.61 7.82 -4.12
N VAL A 47 -2.38 7.17 -2.99
CA VAL A 47 -1.06 6.83 -2.48
C VAL A 47 -0.88 5.33 -2.53
N GLU A 48 0.23 4.89 -3.12
CA GLU A 48 0.61 3.48 -3.15
C GLU A 48 1.70 3.18 -2.13
N MET A 49 1.53 2.07 -1.43
CA MET A 49 2.46 1.63 -0.40
C MET A 49 2.79 0.16 -0.60
N ASP A 50 4.07 -0.16 -0.51
CA ASP A 50 4.55 -1.53 -0.54
C ASP A 50 4.32 -2.19 0.82
N GLU A 51 3.60 -3.32 0.82
CA GLU A 51 3.25 -4.07 2.02
C GLU A 51 4.49 -4.45 2.86
N LYS A 52 5.61 -4.78 2.21
CA LYS A 52 6.82 -5.27 2.88
C LYS A 52 7.52 -4.17 3.67
N THR A 53 7.60 -2.98 3.10
CA THR A 53 8.27 -1.81 3.70
C THR A 53 7.33 -0.96 4.54
N LEU A 54 6.01 -1.17 4.44
CA LEU A 54 5.01 -0.40 5.19
C LEU A 54 5.24 -0.38 6.71
N PRO A 55 5.56 -1.50 7.41
CA PRO A 55 5.79 -1.46 8.86
C PRO A 55 6.98 -0.59 9.27
N GLU A 56 8.07 -0.64 8.50
CA GLU A 56 9.25 0.19 8.72
C GLU A 56 8.94 1.67 8.47
N ARG A 57 8.30 1.97 7.34
CA ARG A 57 7.84 3.33 7.00
C ARG A 57 6.91 3.89 8.06
N ALA A 58 5.99 3.08 8.58
CA ALA A 58 5.08 3.50 9.63
C ALA A 58 5.80 3.83 10.93
N SER A 59 6.77 3.00 11.33
CA SER A 59 7.54 3.26 12.55
C SER A 59 8.29 4.59 12.46
N LYS A 60 8.88 4.87 11.29
CA LYS A 60 9.56 6.14 11.01
C LYS A 60 8.60 7.33 10.98
N ASN A 61 7.52 7.25 10.20
CA ASN A 61 6.64 8.39 9.93
C ASN A 61 5.71 8.73 11.11
N LEU A 62 5.34 7.73 11.91
CA LEU A 62 4.48 7.91 13.08
C LEU A 62 5.28 8.20 14.36
N GLY A 63 6.61 8.06 14.33
CA GLY A 63 7.48 8.23 15.50
C GLY A 63 7.19 7.22 16.61
N ARG A 64 6.81 5.99 16.24
CA ARG A 64 6.39 4.92 17.16
C ARG A 64 7.14 3.63 16.87
N SER A 65 7.33 2.80 17.89
CA SER A 65 7.91 1.47 17.70
C SER A 65 6.93 0.54 16.98
N ALA A 66 7.45 -0.45 16.25
CA ALA A 66 6.62 -1.45 15.59
C ALA A 66 5.70 -2.20 16.57
N THR A 67 6.16 -2.41 17.81
CA THR A 67 5.37 -3.05 18.88
C THR A 67 4.18 -2.18 19.29
N ASP A 68 4.38 -0.89 19.60
CA ASP A 68 3.29 0.03 19.96
C ASP A 68 2.27 0.17 18.82
N ILE A 69 2.74 0.21 17.57
CA ILE A 69 1.86 0.20 16.39
C ILE A 69 1.03 -1.09 16.33
N GLY A 70 1.65 -2.25 16.56
CA GLY A 70 0.97 -3.56 16.58
C GLY A 70 -0.12 -3.63 17.64
N GLU A 71 0.22 -3.24 18.88
CA GLU A 71 -0.71 -3.22 20.01
C GLU A 71 -1.92 -2.31 19.74
N ARG A 72 -1.70 -1.15 19.12
CA ARG A 72 -2.79 -0.23 18.73
C ARG A 72 -3.71 -0.83 17.68
N LEU A 73 -3.15 -1.50 16.66
CA LEU A 73 -3.95 -2.18 15.64
C LEU A 73 -4.76 -3.34 16.23
N ASP A 74 -4.19 -4.07 17.21
CA ASP A 74 -4.87 -5.13 17.92
C ASP A 74 -6.02 -4.60 18.79
N ALA A 75 -5.76 -3.54 19.56
CA ALA A 75 -6.77 -2.88 20.37
C ALA A 75 -7.92 -2.31 19.52
N LEU A 76 -7.59 -1.69 18.38
CA LEU A 76 -8.59 -1.14 17.46
C LEU A 76 -9.45 -2.24 16.85
N GLY A 77 -8.83 -3.35 16.43
CA GLY A 77 -9.56 -4.52 15.94
C GLY A 77 -10.49 -5.12 16.99
N ALA A 78 -10.00 -5.30 18.22
CA ALA A 78 -10.83 -5.80 19.32
C ALA A 78 -12.03 -4.89 19.60
N SER A 79 -11.85 -3.56 19.58
CA SER A 79 -12.93 -2.60 19.77
C SER A 79 -13.99 -2.63 18.67
N ALA A 80 -13.62 -3.06 17.45
CA ALA A 80 -14.53 -3.23 16.31
C ALA A 80 -15.31 -4.56 16.32
N GLY A 81 -15.23 -5.32 17.42
CA GLY A 81 -16.03 -6.53 17.68
C GLY A 81 -15.35 -7.86 17.31
N ARG A 82 -14.26 -7.85 16.54
CA ARG A 82 -13.45 -9.04 16.27
C ARG A 82 -12.01 -8.66 15.91
N PRO A 83 -11.01 -9.49 16.27
CA PRO A 83 -9.63 -9.27 15.84
C PRO A 83 -9.56 -9.04 14.33
N TRP A 84 -8.83 -8.00 13.93
CA TRP A 84 -8.64 -7.67 12.52
C TRP A 84 -7.76 -8.70 11.81
N ARG A 85 -8.11 -8.98 10.56
CA ARG A 85 -7.25 -9.73 9.64
C ARG A 85 -6.04 -8.89 9.21
N LYS A 86 -5.05 -9.55 8.64
CA LYS A 86 -3.80 -8.91 8.16
C LYS A 86 -4.10 -7.74 7.22
N GLU A 87 -5.00 -7.93 6.26
CA GLU A 87 -5.35 -6.94 5.24
C GLU A 87 -5.99 -5.70 5.87
N GLN A 88 -6.82 -5.88 6.89
CA GLN A 88 -7.46 -4.78 7.61
C GLN A 88 -6.42 -3.97 8.40
N LYS A 89 -5.50 -4.66 9.09
CA LYS A 89 -4.39 -4.01 9.81
C LYS A 89 -3.49 -3.23 8.85
N LEU A 90 -3.11 -3.83 7.72
CA LEU A 90 -2.28 -3.17 6.71
C LEU A 90 -2.97 -1.96 6.08
N THR A 91 -4.26 -2.06 5.78
CA THR A 91 -5.04 -0.95 5.23
C THR A 91 -5.11 0.21 6.23
N CYS A 92 -5.39 -0.07 7.50
CA CYS A 92 -5.40 0.94 8.55
C CYS A 92 -4.01 1.60 8.73
N LEU A 93 -2.95 0.78 8.75
CA LEU A 93 -1.58 1.26 8.86
C LEU A 93 -1.20 2.18 7.69
N ALA A 94 -1.54 1.79 6.46
CA ALA A 94 -1.33 2.60 5.27
C ALA A 94 -2.08 3.94 5.36
N ALA A 95 -3.33 3.93 5.82
CA ALA A 95 -4.11 5.15 6.02
C ALA A 95 -3.46 6.09 7.06
N TRP A 96 -2.98 5.56 8.19
CA TRP A 96 -2.28 6.38 9.19
C TRP A 96 -1.01 7.01 8.62
N VAL A 97 -0.23 6.25 7.85
CA VAL A 97 0.98 6.76 7.19
C VAL A 97 0.65 7.84 6.17
N ALA A 98 -0.41 7.66 5.38
CA ALA A 98 -0.84 8.64 4.38
C ALA A 98 -1.27 9.95 5.04
N VAL A 99 -2.10 9.89 6.08
CA VAL A 99 -2.54 11.07 6.83
C VAL A 99 -1.37 11.76 7.52
N ALA A 100 -0.46 10.99 8.13
CA ALA A 100 0.73 11.57 8.76
C ALA A 100 1.63 12.31 7.76
N ALA A 101 1.72 11.83 6.52
CA ALA A 101 2.48 12.51 5.46
C ALA A 101 1.83 13.84 5.03
N LEU A 102 0.50 13.93 5.00
CA LEU A 102 -0.23 15.17 4.66
C LEU A 102 -0.01 16.29 5.69
N HIS A 103 0.20 15.96 6.96
CA HIS A 103 0.46 16.96 8.01
C HIS A 103 1.93 17.43 8.07
N GLN A 104 2.82 16.82 7.30
CA GLN A 104 4.24 17.16 7.26
C GLN A 104 4.62 18.02 6.04
N SER A 105 3.69 18.21 5.10
CA SER A 105 3.80 19.06 3.90
C SER A 105 3.17 20.43 4.12
#